data_AF-A0A3P8MDH9-F1
#
_entry.id   AF-A0A3P8MDH9-F1
#
_cell.length_a   1.000
_cell.length_b   1.000
_cell.length_c   1.000
_cell.angle_alpha   90.00
_cell.angle_beta   90.00
_cell.angle_gamma   90.00
#
_symmetry.space_group_name_H-M   'P 1'
#
loop_
_entity.id
_entity.type
_entity.pdbx_description
1 polymer ?
#
loop_
_entity_poly.entity_id
_entity_poly.type
_entity_poly.pdbx_seq_one_letter_code
_entity_poly.pdbx_strand_id
1 'polypeptide(L)'
;MKRLNLLWKQKEDATYPWLLKHPKIKEGLAKFKTRQDAVDWFLNFGDEVYIWFQNSEGIFGGQLAVLESENPKDKDTKKLLSIPKVSGFDGGETYNGVCEEFSIHPSYLSREPYKSALAKRVPEIDFVLISDPATYFPADLEMKKRSQSSYVDLNAIKASLELKIKELEEQKNASDETINNLKEQLENKKFDFMKVEEEIEAIKNQKEQEINAVREEAEKKIEEVKAEVAANSPTEQPSEPYAQAQAQPQFDAFGNPVMDPYAGQTQQPVDPYTQAQPQFDAFGNPVMDPYAGQTQAPMDDLNAQAQQPMENPNAQAQPQFDAFGNPVMDPYAGQPQADAYGNNPYVQSETIMTDPYATQGGYLATTQDPYGQLTPYDANYGYPTGMYDGTQFYPVQKKSDVGIWVGVGIAATVLLVIFILDILVLLSLTNVAQIF
;
A
#
# COMPACT_ATOMS: atom_id res chain seq x y z
N MET A 1 35.50 -16.12 1.92
CA MET A 1 34.02 -16.21 1.93
C MET A 1 33.59 -17.59 2.39
N LYS A 2 32.52 -17.69 3.17
CA LYS A 2 32.04 -18.96 3.72
C LYS A 2 31.40 -19.81 2.61
N ARG A 3 31.48 -21.14 2.74
CA ARG A 3 30.89 -22.09 1.81
C ARG A 3 29.97 -23.05 2.54
N LEU A 4 28.75 -23.22 2.05
CA LEU A 4 27.76 -24.07 2.66
C LEU A 4 27.04 -24.93 1.61
N ASN A 5 26.55 -26.06 2.07
CA ASN A 5 25.53 -26.85 1.41
C ASN A 5 24.30 -26.88 2.32
N LEU A 6 23.13 -26.72 1.72
CA LEU A 6 21.83 -26.89 2.35
C LEU A 6 21.19 -28.16 1.78
N LEU A 7 21.24 -29.22 2.56
CA LEU A 7 20.94 -30.59 2.15
C LEU A 7 19.58 -31.03 2.68
N TRP A 8 18.86 -31.81 1.88
CA TRP A 8 17.61 -32.45 2.28
C TRP A 8 17.87 -33.81 2.92
N LYS A 9 17.46 -33.95 4.19
CA LYS A 9 17.77 -35.06 5.09
C LYS A 9 16.56 -35.60 5.83
N GLN A 10 15.39 -35.62 5.17
CA GLN A 10 14.13 -36.08 5.76
C GLN A 10 14.18 -37.49 6.36
N LYS A 11 15.02 -38.39 5.82
CA LYS A 11 15.20 -39.75 6.36
C LYS A 11 15.93 -39.78 7.70
N GLU A 12 16.79 -38.79 7.96
CA GLU A 12 17.56 -38.69 9.20
C GLU A 12 16.77 -37.92 10.28
N ASP A 13 15.97 -36.94 9.86
CA ASP A 13 15.19 -36.09 10.75
C ASP A 13 13.96 -35.55 9.98
N ALA A 14 12.77 -36.05 10.33
CA ALA A 14 11.54 -35.63 9.66
C ALA A 14 11.05 -34.25 10.14
N THR A 15 11.43 -33.84 11.36
CA THR A 15 11.01 -32.56 11.95
C THR A 15 11.88 -31.42 11.45
N TYR A 16 13.20 -31.64 11.36
CA TYR A 16 14.16 -30.66 10.86
C TYR A 16 14.95 -31.23 9.67
N PRO A 17 14.29 -31.41 8.51
CA PRO A 17 14.86 -32.14 7.38
C PRO A 17 15.93 -31.34 6.62
N TRP A 18 16.07 -30.03 6.83
CA TRP A 18 17.06 -29.23 6.12
C TRP A 18 18.34 -29.07 6.93
N LEU A 19 19.43 -29.68 6.47
CA LEU A 19 20.74 -29.62 7.11
C LEU A 19 21.63 -28.58 6.43
N LEU A 20 22.00 -27.53 7.16
CA LEU A 20 23.02 -26.57 6.72
C LEU A 20 24.40 -27.04 7.19
N LYS A 21 25.37 -27.18 6.28
CA LYS A 21 26.72 -27.63 6.63
C LYS A 21 27.79 -27.19 5.64
N HIS A 22 29.05 -27.17 6.08
CA HIS A 22 30.18 -27.03 5.15
C HIS A 22 30.41 -28.35 4.39
N PRO A 23 30.70 -28.34 3.08
CA PRO A 23 30.84 -29.57 2.28
C PRO A 23 31.99 -30.49 2.72
N LYS A 24 33.04 -29.94 3.33
CA LYS A 24 34.21 -30.69 3.82
C LYS A 24 34.18 -31.01 5.32
N ILE A 25 33.23 -30.46 6.08
CA ILE A 25 33.10 -30.74 7.52
C ILE A 25 32.09 -31.87 7.69
N LYS A 26 32.40 -32.85 8.53
CA LYS A 26 31.54 -34.02 8.73
C LYS A 26 30.24 -33.61 9.42
N GLU A 27 30.37 -32.88 10.52
CA GLU A 27 29.27 -32.38 11.35
C GLU A 27 28.46 -31.28 10.65
N GLY A 28 27.18 -31.20 10.99
CA GLY A 28 26.29 -30.14 10.54
C GLY A 28 26.53 -28.84 11.29
N LEU A 29 26.13 -27.70 10.71
CA LEU A 29 26.08 -26.44 11.43
C LEU A 29 24.77 -26.35 12.24
N ALA A 30 23.64 -26.53 11.56
CA ALA A 30 22.30 -26.50 12.15
C ALA A 30 21.30 -27.22 11.25
N LYS A 31 20.13 -27.56 11.81
CA LYS A 31 18.99 -28.14 11.08
C LYS A 31 17.75 -27.25 11.19
N PHE A 32 16.94 -27.23 10.13
CA PHE A 32 15.80 -26.34 9.98
C PHE A 32 14.57 -27.07 9.44
N LYS A 33 13.39 -26.51 9.69
CA LYS A 33 12.10 -26.97 9.14
C LYS A 33 11.96 -26.64 7.66
N THR A 34 12.43 -25.46 7.24
CA THR A 34 12.38 -25.01 5.85
C THR A 34 13.76 -24.57 5.34
N ARG A 35 13.91 -24.59 4.02
CA ARG A 35 15.12 -24.13 3.32
C ARG A 35 15.29 -22.61 3.51
N GLN A 36 14.19 -21.87 3.45
CA GLN A 36 14.14 -20.44 3.69
C GLN A 36 14.64 -20.06 5.09
N ASP A 37 14.17 -20.75 6.14
CA ASP A 37 14.60 -20.49 7.52
C ASP A 37 16.12 -20.67 7.68
N ALA A 38 16.69 -21.70 7.05
CA ALA A 38 18.13 -21.95 7.09
C ALA A 38 18.94 -20.80 6.46
N VAL A 39 18.46 -20.26 5.34
CA VAL A 39 19.08 -19.13 4.64
C VAL A 39 18.92 -17.86 5.47
N ASP A 40 17.72 -17.56 5.95
CA ASP A 40 17.43 -16.35 6.75
C ASP A 40 18.26 -16.30 8.01
N TRP A 41 18.32 -17.42 8.75
CA TRP A 41 19.11 -17.56 9.94
C TRP A 41 20.61 -17.32 9.67
N PHE A 42 21.17 -17.93 8.61
CA PHE A 42 22.59 -17.77 8.32
C PHE A 42 22.93 -16.36 7.82
N LEU A 43 22.09 -15.79 6.98
CA LEU A 43 22.33 -14.44 6.44
C LEU A 43 22.20 -13.34 7.50
N ASN A 44 21.55 -13.62 8.64
CA ASN A 44 21.52 -12.71 9.78
C ASN A 44 22.91 -12.45 10.39
N PHE A 45 23.91 -13.33 10.15
CA PHE A 45 25.28 -13.08 10.59
C PHE A 45 25.99 -11.97 9.78
N GLY A 46 25.48 -11.63 8.59
CA GLY A 46 26.06 -10.61 7.72
C GLY A 46 27.34 -11.02 7.00
N ASP A 47 27.69 -12.31 7.02
CA ASP A 47 28.87 -12.84 6.35
C ASP A 47 28.65 -13.06 4.86
N GLU A 48 29.71 -12.86 4.06
CA GLU A 48 29.73 -13.29 2.66
C GLU A 48 29.74 -14.82 2.57
N VAL A 49 28.80 -15.38 1.81
CA VAL A 49 28.58 -16.83 1.75
C VAL A 49 28.21 -17.31 0.36
N TYR A 50 28.58 -18.56 0.07
CA TYR A 50 28.16 -19.29 -1.10
C TYR A 50 27.49 -20.59 -0.70
N ILE A 51 26.19 -20.70 -0.96
CA ILE A 51 25.34 -21.80 -0.54
C ILE A 51 24.92 -22.61 -1.77
N TRP A 52 25.17 -23.92 -1.80
CA TRP A 52 24.51 -24.83 -2.72
C TRP A 52 23.30 -25.45 -2.04
N PHE A 53 22.14 -25.47 -2.68
CA PHE A 53 20.92 -25.96 -2.04
C PHE A 53 20.24 -27.05 -2.85
N GLN A 54 19.64 -27.99 -2.14
CA GLN A 54 18.81 -29.05 -2.71
C GLN A 54 17.32 -28.67 -2.70
N ASN A 55 16.53 -29.37 -3.51
CA ASN A 55 15.07 -29.39 -3.42
C ASN A 55 14.60 -30.47 -2.41
N SER A 56 13.29 -30.61 -2.23
CA SER A 56 12.67 -31.61 -1.32
C SER A 56 12.82 -33.07 -1.79
N GLU A 57 13.45 -33.30 -2.93
CA GLU A 57 13.82 -34.63 -3.45
C GLU A 57 15.30 -34.95 -3.18
N GLY A 58 16.06 -34.00 -2.62
CA GLY A 58 17.50 -34.14 -2.40
C GLY A 58 18.34 -33.93 -3.65
N ILE A 59 17.77 -33.37 -4.72
CA ILE A 59 18.47 -33.00 -5.95
C ILE A 59 18.94 -31.56 -5.82
N PHE A 60 20.16 -31.24 -6.25
CA PHE A 60 20.63 -29.85 -6.23
C PHE A 60 19.81 -29.01 -7.20
N GLY A 61 19.12 -28.00 -6.66
CA GLY A 61 18.25 -27.09 -7.40
C GLY A 61 18.91 -25.77 -7.75
N GLY A 62 19.97 -25.39 -7.03
CA GLY A 62 20.68 -24.17 -7.35
C GLY A 62 21.76 -23.81 -6.35
N GLN A 63 22.23 -22.57 -6.50
CA GLN A 63 23.18 -21.94 -5.62
C GLN A 63 22.77 -20.49 -5.32
N LEU A 64 23.17 -19.99 -4.16
CA LEU A 64 23.00 -18.62 -3.72
C LEU A 64 24.36 -18.05 -3.32
N ALA A 65 24.80 -16.99 -4.00
CA ALA A 65 25.98 -16.23 -3.60
C ALA A 65 25.55 -14.94 -2.90
N VAL A 66 26.01 -14.72 -1.68
CA VAL A 66 25.84 -13.46 -0.95
C VAL A 66 27.20 -12.80 -0.78
N LEU A 67 27.34 -11.61 -1.34
CA LEU A 67 28.62 -10.88 -1.38
C LEU A 67 28.39 -9.37 -1.33
N GLU A 68 29.39 -8.65 -0.83
CA GLU A 68 29.40 -7.20 -0.82
C GLU A 68 29.43 -6.63 -2.24
N SER A 69 28.56 -5.66 -2.50
CA SER A 69 28.39 -4.98 -3.79
C SER A 69 29.72 -4.39 -4.27
N GLU A 70 30.08 -4.67 -5.52
CA GLU A 70 31.26 -4.06 -6.16
C GLU A 70 30.97 -2.62 -6.66
N ASN A 71 29.73 -2.14 -6.53
CA ASN A 71 29.35 -0.80 -6.96
C ASN A 71 30.02 0.27 -6.09
N PRO A 72 30.76 1.24 -6.68
CA PRO A 72 31.40 2.31 -5.93
C PRO A 72 30.45 3.10 -5.01
N LYS A 73 29.18 3.24 -5.39
CA LYS A 73 28.16 3.94 -4.60
C LYS A 73 27.75 3.20 -3.32
N ASP A 74 27.99 1.89 -3.26
CA ASP A 74 27.60 1.02 -2.15
C ASP A 74 28.76 0.70 -1.19
N LYS A 75 29.98 1.24 -1.46
CA LYS A 75 31.18 0.93 -0.66
C LYS A 75 31.04 1.31 0.81
N ASP A 76 30.43 2.45 1.08
CA ASP A 76 30.30 2.95 2.45
C ASP A 76 29.19 2.21 3.23
N THR A 77 28.22 1.63 2.52
CA THR A 77 27.06 0.94 3.12
C THR A 77 27.30 -0.55 3.31
N LYS A 78 28.39 -1.12 2.77
CA LYS A 78 28.69 -2.56 2.76
C LYS A 78 27.49 -3.39 2.30
N LYS A 79 26.78 -2.90 1.29
CA LYS A 79 25.54 -3.50 0.81
C LYS A 79 25.80 -4.92 0.34
N LEU A 80 25.06 -5.88 0.88
CA LEU A 80 25.11 -7.28 0.45
C LEU A 80 24.13 -7.52 -0.70
N LEU A 81 24.63 -8.17 -1.76
CA LEU A 81 23.85 -8.68 -2.88
C LEU A 81 23.65 -10.18 -2.71
N SER A 82 22.43 -10.65 -2.94
CA SER A 82 22.01 -12.05 -2.93
C SER A 82 21.72 -12.49 -4.36
N ILE A 83 22.59 -13.32 -4.92
CA ILE A 83 22.62 -13.68 -6.34
C ILE A 83 22.27 -15.16 -6.47
N PRO A 84 21.01 -15.50 -6.78
CA PRO A 84 20.62 -16.87 -7.04
C PRO A 84 21.06 -17.28 -8.46
N LYS A 85 21.43 -18.55 -8.60
CA LYS A 85 21.67 -19.19 -9.88
C LYS A 85 21.09 -20.60 -9.86
N VAL A 86 20.22 -20.88 -10.81
CA VAL A 86 19.55 -22.17 -10.99
C VAL A 86 19.91 -22.85 -12.30
N SER A 87 20.50 -22.14 -13.27
CA SER A 87 20.94 -22.79 -14.51
C SER A 87 22.09 -23.78 -14.27
N GLY A 88 22.00 -24.92 -14.97
CA GLY A 88 22.96 -26.01 -14.84
C GLY A 88 22.75 -26.91 -13.62
N PHE A 89 21.60 -26.81 -12.96
CA PHE A 89 21.18 -27.68 -11.86
C PHE A 89 19.96 -28.51 -12.26
N ASP A 90 19.87 -29.72 -11.74
CA ASP A 90 18.85 -30.72 -12.14
C ASP A 90 17.57 -30.66 -11.27
N GLY A 91 17.57 -29.87 -10.19
CA GLY A 91 16.47 -29.86 -9.21
C GLY A 91 15.21 -29.12 -9.63
N GLY A 92 15.13 -28.62 -10.87
CA GLY A 92 13.92 -28.03 -11.45
C GLY A 92 13.52 -26.65 -10.91
N GLU A 93 14.36 -26.02 -10.11
CA GLU A 93 14.08 -24.72 -9.52
C GLU A 93 14.07 -23.61 -10.57
N THR A 94 13.20 -22.62 -10.38
CA THR A 94 13.14 -21.44 -11.24
C THR A 94 13.82 -20.26 -10.55
N TYR A 95 14.38 -19.35 -11.35
CA TYR A 95 15.02 -18.14 -10.83
C TYR A 95 14.06 -17.32 -9.97
N ASN A 96 12.82 -17.14 -10.45
CA ASN A 96 11.79 -16.38 -9.73
C ASN A 96 11.33 -17.08 -8.46
N GLY A 97 11.13 -18.41 -8.49
CA GLY A 97 10.74 -19.17 -7.30
C GLY A 97 11.79 -19.08 -6.19
N VAL A 98 13.08 -19.17 -6.54
CA VAL A 98 14.19 -19.01 -5.57
C VAL A 98 14.28 -17.57 -5.05
N CYS A 99 14.08 -16.58 -5.92
CA CYS A 99 14.05 -15.17 -5.50
C CYS A 99 12.90 -14.91 -4.51
N GLU A 100 11.70 -15.39 -4.81
CA GLU A 100 10.53 -15.27 -3.95
C GLU A 100 10.76 -15.97 -2.61
N GLU A 101 11.18 -17.23 -2.64
CA GLU A 101 11.45 -18.01 -1.44
C GLU A 101 12.49 -17.34 -0.54
N PHE A 102 13.63 -16.91 -1.06
CA PHE A 102 14.68 -16.30 -0.24
C PHE A 102 14.48 -14.80 0.01
N SER A 103 13.33 -14.25 -0.37
CA SER A 103 13.01 -12.82 -0.22
C SER A 103 14.11 -11.95 -0.84
N ILE A 104 14.45 -12.27 -2.08
CA ILE A 104 15.42 -11.57 -2.92
C ILE A 104 14.65 -10.87 -4.01
N HIS A 105 14.87 -9.57 -4.16
CA HIS A 105 14.33 -8.87 -5.32
C HIS A 105 15.04 -9.33 -6.60
N PRO A 106 14.31 -9.83 -7.62
CA PRO A 106 14.93 -10.44 -8.82
C PRO A 106 15.79 -9.45 -9.61
N SER A 107 15.40 -8.17 -9.71
CA SER A 107 16.19 -7.17 -10.44
C SER A 107 17.36 -6.57 -9.66
N TYR A 108 17.15 -6.24 -8.37
CA TYR A 108 18.16 -5.56 -7.55
C TYR A 108 19.11 -6.51 -6.83
N LEU A 109 18.81 -7.81 -6.84
CA LEU A 109 19.56 -8.85 -6.14
C LEU A 109 19.74 -8.50 -4.65
N SER A 110 18.75 -7.81 -4.07
CA SER A 110 18.82 -7.28 -2.72
C SER A 110 17.65 -7.77 -1.90
N ARG A 111 17.93 -7.98 -0.62
CA ARG A 111 16.93 -8.35 0.40
C ARG A 111 16.44 -7.13 1.20
N GLU A 112 16.96 -5.93 0.90
CA GLU A 112 16.60 -4.69 1.60
C GLU A 112 15.08 -4.43 1.67
N PRO A 113 14.28 -4.63 0.60
CA PRO A 113 12.83 -4.48 0.69
C PRO A 113 12.17 -5.38 1.75
N TYR A 114 12.83 -6.47 2.11
CA TYR A 114 12.33 -7.49 3.03
C TYR A 114 13.03 -7.45 4.40
N LYS A 115 14.00 -6.55 4.61
CA LYS A 115 14.86 -6.54 5.81
C LYS A 115 14.09 -6.37 7.11
N SER A 116 13.06 -5.52 7.11
CA SER A 116 12.19 -5.32 8.27
C SER A 116 11.36 -6.55 8.61
N ALA A 117 10.88 -7.29 7.60
CA ALA A 117 10.16 -8.55 7.77
C ALA A 117 11.11 -9.65 8.26
N LEU A 118 12.31 -9.73 7.69
CA LEU A 118 13.35 -10.68 8.10
C LEU A 118 13.77 -10.46 9.56
N ALA A 119 13.96 -9.22 9.99
CA ALA A 119 14.31 -8.90 11.37
C ALA A 119 13.26 -9.36 12.39
N LYS A 120 11.98 -9.37 12.01
CA LYS A 120 10.89 -9.90 12.84
C LYS A 120 10.85 -11.42 12.84
N ARG A 121 11.14 -12.03 11.69
CA ARG A 121 11.09 -13.48 11.50
C ARG A 121 12.25 -14.21 12.16
N VAL A 122 13.48 -13.71 12.06
CA VAL A 122 14.68 -14.43 12.54
C VAL A 122 14.56 -14.94 13.99
N PRO A 123 14.04 -14.16 14.95
CA PRO A 123 13.80 -14.63 16.32
C PRO A 123 12.77 -15.76 16.45
N GLU A 124 11.86 -15.91 15.48
CA GLU A 124 10.79 -16.93 15.46
C GLU A 124 11.23 -18.22 14.76
N ILE A 125 12.42 -18.25 14.16
CA ILE A 125 12.95 -19.43 13.48
C ILE A 125 13.22 -20.51 14.52
N ASP A 126 12.52 -21.63 14.38
CA ASP A 126 12.74 -22.85 15.15
C ASP A 126 13.77 -23.74 14.43
N PHE A 127 14.90 -24.00 15.09
CA PHE A 127 16.02 -24.75 14.53
C PHE A 127 16.77 -25.54 15.61
N VAL A 128 17.55 -26.52 15.17
CA VAL A 128 18.44 -27.30 16.04
C VAL A 128 19.88 -26.93 15.73
N LEU A 129 20.56 -26.30 16.68
CA LEU A 129 21.99 -26.00 16.57
C LEU A 129 22.83 -27.28 16.78
N ILE A 130 23.77 -27.56 15.87
CA ILE A 130 24.69 -28.71 15.98
C ILE A 130 26.09 -28.25 16.35
N SER A 131 26.56 -27.17 15.73
CA SER A 131 27.89 -26.62 15.97
C SER A 131 27.84 -25.10 16.11
N ASP A 132 28.77 -24.55 16.89
CA ASP A 132 28.88 -23.11 17.09
C ASP A 132 29.30 -22.38 15.79
N PRO A 133 28.50 -21.44 15.26
CA PRO A 133 28.81 -20.73 14.02
C PRO A 133 30.14 -19.97 14.05
N ALA A 134 30.56 -19.48 15.23
CA ALA A 134 31.79 -18.69 15.36
C ALA A 134 33.06 -19.52 15.15
N THR A 135 33.01 -20.81 15.50
CA THR A 135 34.15 -21.72 15.43
C THR A 135 34.02 -22.77 14.32
N TYR A 136 32.83 -22.91 13.72
CA TYR A 136 32.54 -23.92 12.71
C TYR A 136 33.34 -23.77 11.41
N PHE A 137 33.72 -22.54 11.02
CA PHE A 137 34.41 -22.28 9.75
C PHE A 137 35.91 -22.07 9.96
N PRO A 138 36.74 -23.11 9.73
CA PRO A 138 38.18 -22.95 9.82
C PRO A 138 38.70 -22.12 8.62
N ALA A 139 39.74 -21.33 8.86
CA ALA A 139 40.23 -20.34 7.90
C ALA A 139 40.76 -20.96 6.59
N ASP A 140 41.27 -22.20 6.64
CA ASP A 140 41.81 -22.96 5.50
C ASP A 140 40.72 -23.49 4.56
N LEU A 141 39.47 -23.55 5.02
CA LEU A 141 38.33 -24.01 4.23
C LEU A 141 37.54 -22.87 3.59
N GLU A 142 37.94 -21.61 3.81
CA GLU A 142 37.31 -20.49 3.13
C GLU A 142 37.52 -20.54 1.61
N MET A 143 36.46 -20.15 0.89
CA MET A 143 36.53 -20.07 -0.56
C MET A 143 37.10 -18.72 -1.00
N LYS A 144 37.93 -18.75 -2.05
CA LYS A 144 38.38 -17.54 -2.75
C LYS A 144 37.18 -16.85 -3.43
N LYS A 145 36.96 -15.58 -3.10
CA LYS A 145 35.95 -14.73 -3.75
C LYS A 145 36.30 -14.55 -5.23
N ARG A 146 35.30 -14.70 -6.10
CA ARG A 146 35.35 -14.35 -7.53
C ARG A 146 34.62 -13.03 -7.75
N SER A 147 34.73 -12.45 -8.94
CA SER A 147 33.98 -11.24 -9.30
C SER A 147 32.48 -11.48 -9.24
N GLN A 148 31.71 -10.45 -8.89
CA GLN A 148 30.24 -10.50 -8.87
C GLN A 148 29.66 -11.07 -10.18
N SER A 149 30.18 -10.62 -11.32
CA SER A 149 29.76 -11.06 -12.66
C SER A 149 29.87 -12.57 -12.89
N SER A 150 30.77 -13.26 -12.17
CA SER A 150 30.94 -14.71 -12.30
C SER A 150 29.82 -15.53 -11.63
N TYR A 151 29.05 -14.92 -10.73
CA TYR A 151 27.93 -15.54 -10.04
C TYR A 151 26.59 -15.26 -10.71
N VAL A 152 26.50 -14.14 -11.44
CA VAL A 152 25.27 -13.69 -12.09
C VAL A 152 24.94 -14.58 -13.28
N ASP A 153 23.69 -15.01 -13.34
CA ASP A 153 23.13 -15.73 -14.47
C ASP A 153 22.30 -14.79 -15.36
N LEU A 154 22.98 -14.14 -16.31
CA LEU A 154 22.35 -13.17 -17.19
C LEU A 154 21.24 -13.79 -18.06
N ASN A 155 21.37 -15.07 -18.42
CA ASN A 155 20.39 -15.74 -19.26
C ASN A 155 19.10 -16.01 -18.49
N ALA A 156 19.21 -16.49 -17.25
CA ALA A 156 18.03 -16.70 -16.38
C ALA A 156 17.33 -15.38 -16.05
N ILE A 157 18.09 -14.32 -15.74
CA ILE A 157 17.54 -12.98 -15.49
C ILE A 157 16.83 -12.45 -16.73
N LYS A 158 17.45 -12.57 -17.90
CA LYS A 158 16.86 -12.11 -19.17
C LYS A 158 15.55 -12.85 -19.48
N ALA A 159 15.53 -14.17 -19.35
CA ALA A 159 14.33 -14.97 -19.56
C ALA A 159 13.20 -14.58 -18.59
N SER A 160 13.53 -14.30 -17.32
CA SER A 160 12.55 -13.80 -16.35
C SER A 160 11.98 -12.43 -16.74
N LEU A 161 12.83 -11.50 -17.21
CA LEU A 161 12.37 -10.18 -17.63
C LEU A 161 11.47 -10.27 -18.86
N GLU A 162 11.81 -11.11 -19.83
CA GLU A 162 10.97 -11.36 -21.02
C GLU A 162 9.59 -11.92 -20.64
N LEU A 163 9.54 -12.86 -19.70
CA LEU A 163 8.27 -13.40 -19.19
C LEU A 163 7.44 -12.31 -18.50
N LYS A 164 8.06 -11.47 -17.67
CA LYS A 164 7.36 -10.38 -16.98
C LYS A 164 6.83 -9.31 -17.95
N ILE A 165 7.60 -8.99 -18.99
CA ILE A 165 7.16 -8.07 -20.05
C ILE A 165 5.91 -8.64 -20.73
N LYS A 166 5.92 -9.93 -21.06
CA LYS A 166 4.77 -10.59 -21.68
C LYS A 166 3.52 -10.56 -20.80
N GLU A 167 3.67 -10.86 -19.50
CA GLU A 167 2.55 -10.75 -18.53
C GLU A 167 1.96 -9.34 -18.48
N LEU A 168 2.81 -8.30 -18.47
CA LEU A 168 2.37 -6.91 -18.44
C LEU A 168 1.67 -6.51 -19.75
N GLU A 169 2.13 -7.01 -20.89
CA GLU A 169 1.46 -6.80 -22.18
C GLU A 169 0.06 -7.46 -22.22
N GLU A 170 -0.07 -8.68 -21.69
CA GLU A 170 -1.36 -9.37 -21.58
C GLU A 170 -2.32 -8.61 -20.66
N GLN A 171 -1.85 -8.14 -19.50
CA GLN A 171 -2.65 -7.33 -18.57
C GLN A 171 -3.09 -6.00 -19.19
N LYS A 172 -2.21 -5.35 -19.95
CA LYS A 172 -2.52 -4.12 -20.66
C LYS A 172 -3.61 -4.35 -21.70
N ASN A 173 -3.50 -5.41 -22.50
CA ASN A 173 -4.49 -5.73 -23.53
C ASN A 173 -5.88 -5.99 -22.92
N ALA A 174 -5.95 -6.74 -21.81
CA ALA A 174 -7.20 -6.97 -21.09
C ALA A 174 -7.81 -5.67 -20.51
N SER A 175 -6.95 -4.77 -20.03
CA SER A 175 -7.37 -3.46 -19.53
C SER A 175 -7.90 -2.57 -20.67
N ASP A 176 -7.23 -2.58 -21.82
CA ASP A 176 -7.65 -1.82 -23.01
C ASP A 176 -9.00 -2.31 -23.56
N GLU A 177 -9.24 -3.62 -23.56
CA GLU A 177 -10.55 -4.21 -23.91
C GLU A 177 -11.66 -3.74 -22.96
N THR A 178 -11.39 -3.76 -21.66
CA THR A 178 -12.32 -3.28 -20.64
C THR A 178 -12.64 -1.80 -20.82
N ILE A 179 -11.62 -0.97 -21.06
CA ILE A 179 -11.78 0.47 -21.30
C ILE A 179 -12.63 0.71 -22.54
N ASN A 180 -12.44 -0.05 -23.62
CA ASN A 180 -13.21 0.12 -24.84
C ASN A 180 -14.68 -0.29 -24.67
N ASN A 181 -14.96 -1.38 -23.96
CA ASN A 181 -16.32 -1.79 -23.61
C ASN A 181 -17.04 -0.72 -22.77
N LEU A 182 -16.37 -0.17 -21.75
CA LEU A 182 -16.94 0.91 -20.93
C LEU A 182 -17.21 2.18 -21.74
N LYS A 183 -16.36 2.52 -22.71
CA LYS A 183 -16.61 3.64 -23.63
C LYS A 183 -17.84 3.41 -24.50
N GLU A 184 -18.01 2.21 -25.03
CA GLU A 184 -19.19 1.85 -25.84
C GLU A 184 -20.48 1.92 -25.01
N GLN A 185 -20.47 1.37 -23.79
CA GLN A 185 -21.60 1.49 -22.87
C GLN A 185 -21.93 2.95 -22.53
N LEU A 186 -20.90 3.79 -22.36
CA LEU A 186 -21.10 5.21 -22.08
C LEU A 186 -21.75 5.94 -23.25
N GLU A 187 -21.33 5.66 -24.49
CA GLU A 187 -21.96 6.23 -25.69
C GLU A 187 -23.41 5.77 -25.86
N ASN A 188 -23.71 4.49 -25.62
CA ASN A 188 -25.08 3.98 -25.64
C ASN A 188 -25.96 4.67 -24.59
N LYS A 189 -25.45 4.84 -23.36
CA LYS A 189 -26.19 5.56 -22.31
C LYS A 189 -26.40 7.04 -22.62
N LYS A 190 -25.46 7.71 -23.29
CA LYS A 190 -25.66 9.09 -23.76
C LYS A 190 -26.78 9.16 -24.79
N PHE A 191 -26.83 8.21 -25.71
CA PHE A 191 -27.91 8.13 -26.69
C PHE A 191 -29.27 7.91 -26.02
N ASP A 192 -29.35 7.01 -25.04
CA ASP A 192 -30.58 6.81 -24.26
C ASP A 192 -30.99 8.08 -23.50
N PHE A 193 -30.02 8.79 -22.91
CA PHE A 193 -30.27 10.07 -22.24
C PHE A 193 -30.82 11.13 -23.20
N MET A 194 -30.23 11.26 -24.39
CA MET A 194 -30.71 12.20 -25.42
C MET A 194 -32.16 11.88 -25.82
N LYS A 195 -32.50 10.60 -25.96
CA LYS A 195 -33.88 10.19 -26.28
C LYS A 195 -34.86 10.56 -25.16
N VAL A 196 -34.46 10.36 -23.90
CA VAL A 196 -35.27 10.76 -22.74
C VAL A 196 -35.44 12.28 -22.69
N GLU A 197 -34.41 13.06 -23.01
CA GLU A 197 -34.51 14.53 -23.11
C GLU A 197 -35.50 14.96 -24.20
N GLU A 198 -35.48 14.33 -25.38
CA GLU A 198 -36.45 14.59 -26.45
C GLU A 198 -37.90 14.25 -26.01
N GLU A 199 -38.10 13.13 -25.32
CA GLU A 199 -39.42 12.75 -24.79
C GLU A 199 -39.93 13.76 -23.74
N ILE A 200 -39.06 14.23 -22.84
CA ILE A 200 -39.39 15.26 -21.85
C ILE A 200 -39.82 16.56 -22.55
N GLU A 201 -39.11 16.98 -23.59
CA GLU A 201 -39.42 18.20 -24.32
C GLU A 201 -40.74 18.10 -25.10
N ALA A 202 -41.02 16.94 -25.70
CA ALA A 202 -42.31 16.67 -26.33
C ALA A 202 -43.47 16.75 -25.31
N ILE A 203 -43.32 16.17 -24.12
CA ILE A 203 -44.32 16.22 -23.04
C ILE A 203 -44.55 17.66 -22.57
N LYS A 204 -43.49 18.48 -22.43
CA LYS A 204 -43.63 19.89 -22.07
C LYS A 204 -44.43 20.65 -23.12
N ASN A 205 -44.08 20.50 -24.40
CA ASN A 205 -44.78 21.16 -25.50
C ASN A 205 -46.26 20.75 -25.56
N GLN A 206 -46.56 19.46 -25.36
CA GLN A 206 -47.94 18.99 -25.30
C GLN A 206 -48.70 19.62 -24.13
N LYS A 207 -48.13 19.62 -22.92
CA LYS A 207 -48.76 20.24 -21.75
C LYS A 207 -49.00 21.73 -21.94
N GLU A 208 -48.08 22.44 -22.59
CA GLU A 208 -48.24 23.87 -22.85
C GLU A 208 -49.38 24.15 -23.84
N GLN A 209 -49.56 23.30 -24.86
CA GLN A 209 -50.73 23.35 -25.74
C GLN A 209 -52.03 23.08 -24.99
N GLU A 210 -52.06 22.07 -24.12
CA GLU A 210 -53.23 21.75 -23.29
C GLU A 210 -53.59 22.92 -22.36
N ILE A 211 -52.59 23.52 -21.70
CA ILE A 211 -52.78 24.70 -20.84
C ILE A 211 -53.37 25.87 -21.63
N ASN A 212 -52.83 26.15 -22.83
CA ASN A 212 -53.33 27.22 -23.69
C ASN A 212 -54.77 26.96 -24.17
N ALA A 213 -55.10 25.72 -24.54
CA ALA A 213 -56.46 25.36 -24.94
C ALA A 213 -57.47 25.53 -23.79
N VAL A 214 -57.12 25.09 -22.57
CA VAL A 214 -57.95 25.29 -21.38
C VAL A 214 -58.12 26.79 -21.07
N ARG A 215 -57.06 27.59 -21.26
CA ARG A 215 -57.11 29.04 -21.08
C ARG A 215 -58.06 29.70 -22.07
N GLU A 216 -57.97 29.36 -23.35
CA GLU A 216 -58.88 29.89 -24.39
C GLU A 216 -60.34 29.50 -24.11
N GLU A 217 -60.60 28.26 -23.67
CA GLU A 217 -61.95 27.82 -23.29
C GLU A 217 -62.48 28.58 -22.07
N ALA A 218 -61.63 28.83 -21.07
CA ALA A 218 -61.99 29.61 -19.89
C ALA A 218 -62.28 31.08 -20.24
N GLU A 219 -61.46 31.70 -21.09
CA GLU A 219 -61.67 33.06 -21.59
C GLU A 219 -63.02 33.16 -22.33
N LYS A 220 -63.33 32.19 -23.21
CA LYS A 220 -64.62 32.14 -23.91
C LYS A 220 -65.82 32.03 -22.96
N LYS A 221 -65.73 31.19 -21.92
CA LYS A 221 -66.77 31.08 -20.88
C LYS A 221 -66.94 32.38 -20.09
N ILE A 222 -65.85 33.08 -19.78
CA ILE A 222 -65.90 34.38 -19.11
C ILE A 222 -66.62 35.43 -19.98
N GLU A 223 -66.38 35.42 -21.30
CA GLU A 223 -67.08 36.29 -22.26
C GLU A 223 -68.58 36.00 -22.30
N GLU A 224 -68.99 34.72 -22.31
CA GLU A 224 -70.40 34.29 -22.27
C GLU A 224 -71.09 34.75 -20.98
N VAL A 225 -70.45 34.57 -19.82
CA VAL A 225 -70.98 35.02 -18.53
C VAL A 225 -71.11 36.54 -18.49
N LYS A 226 -70.15 37.30 -19.04
CA LYS A 226 -70.28 38.76 -19.15
C LYS A 226 -71.46 39.17 -20.03
N ALA A 227 -71.72 38.46 -21.12
CA ALA A 227 -72.85 38.74 -22.00
C ALA A 227 -74.20 38.44 -21.32
N GLU A 228 -74.31 37.37 -20.54
CA GLU A 228 -75.52 37.07 -19.74
C GLU A 228 -75.77 38.11 -18.64
N VAL A 229 -74.70 38.59 -17.97
CA VAL A 229 -74.82 39.65 -16.96
C VAL A 229 -75.25 40.98 -17.60
N ALA A 230 -74.81 41.29 -18.81
CA ALA A 230 -75.25 42.46 -19.57
C ALA A 230 -76.72 42.35 -20.05
N ALA A 231 -77.20 41.14 -20.35
CA ALA A 231 -78.58 40.89 -20.80
C ALA A 231 -79.62 40.92 -19.66
N ASN A 232 -79.18 40.73 -18.40
CA ASN A 232 -80.04 40.76 -17.21
C ASN A 232 -79.93 42.05 -16.38
N SER A 233 -79.40 43.14 -16.96
CA SER A 233 -79.33 44.44 -16.27
C SER A 233 -80.65 45.23 -16.41
N PRO A 234 -81.42 45.47 -15.33
CA PRO A 234 -82.53 46.42 -15.34
C PRO A 234 -82.00 47.85 -15.30
N THR A 235 -82.71 48.74 -15.99
CA THR A 235 -82.47 50.18 -16.01
C THR A 235 -83.00 50.85 -14.73
N GLU A 236 -82.32 51.92 -14.30
CA GLU A 236 -82.61 52.88 -13.20
C GLU A 236 -82.16 52.42 -11.79
N GLN A 237 -81.41 53.18 -10.98
CA GLN A 237 -81.45 54.62 -10.62
C GLN A 237 -80.09 55.15 -10.06
N PRO A 238 -79.90 56.49 -9.93
CA PRO A 238 -78.67 57.10 -9.38
C PRO A 238 -78.69 57.09 -7.84
N SER A 239 -77.77 56.35 -7.23
CA SER A 239 -77.50 56.40 -5.79
C SER A 239 -76.04 56.79 -5.55
N GLU A 240 -75.90 57.96 -4.91
CA GLU A 240 -74.86 58.48 -4.02
C GLU A 240 -73.39 57.98 -4.10
N PRO A 241 -72.40 58.87 -3.93
CA PRO A 241 -71.00 58.52 -3.94
C PRO A 241 -70.63 57.76 -2.67
N TYR A 242 -70.67 56.43 -2.71
CA TYR A 242 -70.06 55.63 -1.67
C TYR A 242 -68.55 55.64 -1.85
N ALA A 243 -67.89 56.34 -0.93
CA ALA A 243 -66.46 56.35 -0.75
C ALA A 243 -65.94 54.91 -0.63
N GLN A 244 -64.99 54.55 -1.50
CA GLN A 244 -64.15 53.38 -1.30
C GLN A 244 -63.32 53.60 -0.04
N ALA A 245 -63.72 52.97 1.06
CA ALA A 245 -62.85 52.78 2.21
C ALA A 245 -61.71 51.86 1.76
N GLN A 246 -60.58 52.47 1.39
CA GLN A 246 -59.31 51.76 1.32
C GLN A 246 -59.04 51.20 2.71
N ALA A 247 -59.07 49.87 2.85
CA ALA A 247 -58.56 49.20 4.03
C ALA A 247 -57.06 49.51 4.10
N GLN A 248 -56.70 50.53 4.87
CA GLN A 248 -55.30 50.78 5.19
C GLN A 248 -54.80 49.60 6.02
N PRO A 249 -53.64 49.01 5.68
CA PRO A 249 -53.03 48.00 6.53
C PRO A 249 -52.80 48.62 7.89
N GLN A 250 -53.36 48.01 8.95
CA GLN A 250 -53.04 48.43 10.30
C GLN A 250 -51.64 47.96 10.62
N PHE A 251 -50.75 48.90 10.89
CA PHE A 251 -49.40 48.62 11.35
C PHE A 251 -49.35 48.75 12.87
N ASP A 252 -48.56 47.92 13.53
CA ASP A 252 -48.24 48.09 14.95
C ASP A 252 -47.42 49.38 15.19
N ALA A 253 -47.10 49.69 16.45
CA ALA A 253 -46.31 50.87 16.83
C ALA A 253 -44.88 50.90 16.24
N PHE A 254 -44.46 49.83 15.55
CA PHE A 254 -43.15 49.68 14.92
C PHE A 254 -43.22 49.59 13.38
N GLY A 255 -44.40 49.71 12.78
CA GLY A 255 -44.55 49.77 11.32
C GLY A 255 -44.68 48.41 10.63
N ASN A 256 -45.12 47.34 11.32
CA ASN A 256 -45.37 46.02 10.72
C ASN A 256 -46.87 45.70 10.58
N PRO A 257 -47.35 45.11 9.46
CA PRO A 257 -48.78 44.90 9.23
C PRO A 257 -49.35 43.81 10.16
N VAL A 258 -50.46 44.12 10.83
CA VAL A 258 -51.16 43.25 11.77
C VAL A 258 -52.07 42.28 11.00
N MET A 259 -51.80 40.97 11.06
CA MET A 259 -52.68 39.92 10.52
C MET A 259 -53.77 39.53 11.52
N ASP A 260 -54.97 39.24 10.99
CA ASP A 260 -56.13 38.70 11.71
C ASP A 260 -55.84 37.28 12.26
N PRO A 261 -55.98 37.02 13.58
CA PRO A 261 -55.62 35.74 14.20
C PRO A 261 -56.59 34.57 13.95
N TYR A 262 -57.64 34.71 13.12
CA TYR A 262 -58.58 33.62 12.82
C TYR A 262 -58.61 33.13 11.36
N ALA A 263 -57.71 33.57 10.49
CA ALA A 263 -57.54 33.00 9.14
C ALA A 263 -56.58 31.78 9.16
N GLY A 264 -56.95 30.73 9.89
CA GLY A 264 -56.18 29.48 9.95
C GLY A 264 -56.82 28.38 9.10
N GLN A 265 -56.26 28.12 7.91
CA GLN A 265 -55.97 26.79 7.36
C GLN A 265 -55.53 26.91 5.90
N THR A 266 -54.25 27.17 5.69
CA THR A 266 -53.55 26.75 4.47
C THR A 266 -52.30 25.99 4.88
N GLN A 267 -52.13 24.85 4.23
CA GLN A 267 -51.05 23.90 4.43
C GLN A 267 -49.71 24.57 4.14
N GLN A 268 -48.75 24.46 5.06
CA GLN A 268 -47.35 24.71 4.73
C GLN A 268 -46.82 23.57 3.85
N PRO A 269 -45.95 23.86 2.86
CA PRO A 269 -45.19 22.82 2.19
C PRO A 269 -44.19 22.22 3.18
N VAL A 270 -44.19 20.90 3.29
CA VAL A 270 -43.22 20.14 4.07
C VAL A 270 -41.91 20.09 3.27
N ASP A 271 -40.81 20.56 3.86
CA ASP A 271 -39.45 20.36 3.35
C ASP A 271 -39.13 18.85 3.28
N PRO A 272 -38.74 18.27 2.13
CA PRO A 272 -38.56 16.82 1.99
C PRO A 272 -37.20 16.28 2.48
N TYR A 273 -36.43 17.03 3.29
CA TYR A 273 -35.14 16.55 3.81
C TYR A 273 -35.02 16.71 5.32
N THR A 274 -35.75 15.88 6.06
CA THR A 274 -35.34 15.48 7.42
C THR A 274 -35.06 13.99 7.41
N GLN A 275 -33.79 13.62 7.25
CA GLN A 275 -33.33 12.26 7.49
C GLN A 275 -33.51 11.94 8.97
N ALA A 276 -34.36 10.95 9.27
CA ALA A 276 -34.41 10.36 10.60
C ALA A 276 -33.03 9.76 10.92
N GLN A 277 -32.41 10.21 12.01
CA GLN A 277 -31.19 9.56 12.50
C GLN A 277 -31.55 8.15 13.00
N PRO A 278 -30.78 7.11 12.62
CA PRO A 278 -31.05 5.75 13.06
C PRO A 278 -30.89 5.65 14.58
N GLN A 279 -31.91 5.07 15.23
CA GLN A 279 -31.82 4.75 16.66
C GLN A 279 -31.16 3.38 16.81
N PHE A 280 -30.10 3.34 17.60
CA PHE A 280 -29.37 2.12 17.95
C PHE A 280 -29.74 1.69 19.38
N ASP A 281 -29.78 0.38 19.61
CA ASP A 281 -29.87 -0.16 20.95
C ASP A 281 -28.56 0.09 21.74
N ALA A 282 -28.54 -0.30 23.01
CA ALA A 282 -27.36 -0.14 23.88
C ALA A 282 -26.11 -0.93 23.42
N PHE A 283 -26.22 -1.75 22.37
CA PHE A 283 -25.14 -2.55 21.79
C PHE A 283 -24.76 -2.10 20.38
N GLY A 284 -25.35 -1.00 19.88
CA GLY A 284 -25.01 -0.43 18.57
C GLY A 284 -25.73 -1.08 17.38
N ASN A 285 -26.84 -1.80 17.60
CA ASN A 285 -27.64 -2.38 16.51
C ASN A 285 -28.87 -1.52 16.18
N PRO A 286 -29.24 -1.37 14.89
CA PRO A 286 -30.38 -0.55 14.49
C PRO A 286 -31.71 -1.17 14.95
N VAL A 287 -32.56 -0.38 15.61
CA VAL A 287 -33.89 -0.80 16.07
C VAL A 287 -34.92 -0.55 14.95
N MET A 288 -35.58 -1.61 14.46
CA MET A 288 -36.68 -1.51 13.48
C MET A 288 -38.03 -1.25 14.15
N ASP A 289 -38.82 -0.31 13.62
CA ASP A 289 -40.21 -0.05 14.04
C ASP A 289 -41.18 -1.05 13.37
N PRO A 290 -41.96 -1.84 14.13
CA PRO A 290 -42.78 -2.91 13.57
C PRO A 290 -44.13 -2.49 12.95
N TYR A 291 -44.45 -1.19 12.80
CA TYR A 291 -45.79 -0.76 12.34
C TYR A 291 -45.85 0.03 11.01
N ALA A 292 -44.78 0.12 10.23
CA ALA A 292 -44.84 0.77 8.92
C ALA A 292 -45.35 -0.16 7.81
N GLY A 293 -46.67 -0.30 7.66
CA GLY A 293 -47.27 -0.87 6.44
C GLY A 293 -48.64 -1.51 6.60
N GLN A 294 -49.71 -0.71 6.69
CA GLN A 294 -51.05 -1.15 6.28
C GLN A 294 -51.82 0.01 5.65
N THR A 295 -52.01 -0.04 4.34
CA THR A 295 -53.13 0.61 3.64
C THR A 295 -53.70 -0.34 2.60
N GLN A 296 -55.02 -0.33 2.52
CA GLN A 296 -55.91 -1.32 1.87
C GLN A 296 -55.96 -1.19 0.34
N ALA A 297 -56.30 -2.32 -0.29
CA ALA A 297 -56.56 -2.51 -1.72
C ALA A 297 -57.80 -1.74 -2.24
N PRO A 298 -58.01 -1.71 -3.59
CA PRO A 298 -58.86 -2.75 -4.18
C PRO A 298 -58.51 -3.25 -5.62
N MET A 299 -58.93 -4.50 -5.88
CA MET A 299 -59.45 -5.18 -7.09
C MET A 299 -58.71 -5.24 -8.45
N ASP A 300 -58.50 -6.50 -8.89
CA ASP A 300 -58.72 -7.19 -10.20
C ASP A 300 -58.43 -6.42 -11.50
N ASP A 301 -57.72 -6.92 -12.53
CA ASP A 301 -57.70 -8.26 -13.13
C ASP A 301 -56.56 -8.34 -14.20
N LEU A 302 -56.17 -9.56 -14.57
CA LEU A 302 -55.46 -10.00 -15.80
C LEU A 302 -54.08 -9.37 -16.18
N ASN A 303 -52.99 -10.14 -16.05
CA ASN A 303 -52.34 -10.88 -17.15
C ASN A 303 -50.89 -11.28 -16.75
N ALA A 304 -50.56 -12.55 -16.94
CA ALA A 304 -49.30 -13.16 -16.50
C ALA A 304 -48.16 -12.93 -17.49
N GLN A 305 -47.11 -12.21 -17.08
CA GLN A 305 -45.75 -12.40 -17.58
C GLN A 305 -44.76 -12.28 -16.41
N ALA A 306 -43.90 -13.30 -16.30
CA ALA A 306 -42.92 -13.44 -15.24
C ALA A 306 -41.89 -12.31 -15.25
N GLN A 307 -41.86 -11.51 -14.18
CA GLN A 307 -40.75 -10.61 -13.88
C GLN A 307 -39.75 -11.33 -12.98
N GLN A 308 -38.46 -11.20 -13.32
CA GLN A 308 -37.35 -11.64 -12.49
C GLN A 308 -37.27 -10.83 -11.19
N PRO A 309 -36.78 -11.40 -10.08
CA PRO A 309 -36.73 -10.68 -8.81
C PRO A 309 -35.75 -9.50 -8.87
N MET A 310 -36.19 -8.33 -8.37
CA MET A 310 -35.31 -7.21 -8.04
C MET A 310 -34.34 -7.64 -6.93
N GLU A 311 -33.05 -7.47 -7.18
CA GLU A 311 -32.01 -7.61 -6.15
C GLU A 311 -32.06 -6.41 -5.20
N ASN A 312 -31.99 -6.73 -3.90
CA ASN A 312 -31.89 -5.78 -2.81
C ASN A 312 -30.45 -5.23 -2.76
N PRO A 313 -30.22 -3.91 -2.94
CA PRO A 313 -28.87 -3.33 -2.97
C PRO A 313 -28.17 -3.28 -1.60
N ASN A 314 -28.78 -3.83 -0.53
CA ASN A 314 -28.22 -3.80 0.83
C ASN A 314 -28.04 -5.19 1.47
N ALA A 315 -28.02 -6.28 0.68
CA ALA A 315 -27.66 -7.59 1.21
C ALA A 315 -26.13 -7.69 1.41
N GLN A 316 -25.68 -7.87 2.65
CA GLN A 316 -24.28 -8.20 2.96
C GLN A 316 -23.88 -9.49 2.22
N ALA A 317 -22.93 -9.37 1.29
CA ALA A 317 -22.39 -10.49 0.53
C ALA A 317 -21.69 -11.48 1.47
N GLN A 318 -22.12 -12.75 1.43
CA GLN A 318 -21.36 -13.84 2.05
C GLN A 318 -20.10 -14.13 1.23
N PRO A 319 -18.96 -14.47 1.87
CA PRO A 319 -17.71 -14.73 1.16
C PRO A 319 -17.87 -15.93 0.22
N GLN A 320 -17.54 -15.73 -1.05
CA GLN A 320 -17.50 -16.80 -2.04
C GLN A 320 -16.12 -17.47 -2.04
N PHE A 321 -16.13 -18.80 -2.08
CA PHE A 321 -14.93 -19.62 -2.18
C PHE A 321 -14.86 -20.27 -3.56
N ASP A 322 -13.66 -20.43 -4.10
CA ASP A 322 -13.45 -21.18 -5.34
C ASP A 322 -13.68 -22.69 -5.14
N ALA A 323 -13.59 -23.47 -6.22
CA ALA A 323 -13.73 -24.93 -6.18
C ALA A 323 -12.67 -25.64 -5.30
N PHE A 324 -11.67 -24.93 -4.80
CA PHE A 324 -10.59 -25.42 -3.94
C PHE A 324 -10.66 -24.87 -2.50
N GLY A 325 -11.69 -24.10 -2.17
CA GLY A 325 -11.91 -23.55 -0.83
C GLY A 325 -11.10 -22.31 -0.51
N ASN A 326 -10.55 -21.61 -1.51
CA ASN A 326 -9.85 -20.33 -1.31
C ASN A 326 -10.84 -19.16 -1.43
N PRO A 327 -10.72 -18.11 -0.62
CA PRO A 327 -11.57 -16.93 -0.73
C PRO A 327 -11.29 -16.20 -2.05
N VAL A 328 -12.34 -15.99 -2.85
CA VAL A 328 -12.26 -15.18 -4.07
C VAL A 328 -12.28 -13.71 -3.66
N MET A 329 -11.17 -12.99 -3.83
CA MET A 329 -11.13 -11.55 -3.59
C MET A 329 -11.86 -10.78 -4.70
N ASP A 330 -12.76 -9.89 -4.30
CA ASP A 330 -13.35 -8.87 -5.18
C ASP A 330 -12.27 -7.84 -5.57
N PRO A 331 -11.96 -7.65 -6.87
CA PRO A 331 -10.93 -6.72 -7.33
C PRO A 331 -11.23 -5.24 -7.03
N TYR A 332 -12.43 -4.89 -6.53
CA TYR A 332 -12.81 -3.52 -6.19
C TYR A 332 -12.85 -3.21 -4.69
N ALA A 333 -12.61 -4.18 -3.81
CA ALA A 333 -12.56 -3.98 -2.37
C ALA A 333 -11.23 -3.34 -1.92
N GLY A 334 -11.03 -2.05 -2.21
CA GLY A 334 -9.84 -1.33 -1.70
C GLY A 334 -9.53 0.04 -2.29
N GLN A 335 -10.33 0.58 -3.23
CA GLN A 335 -10.07 1.93 -3.73
C GLN A 335 -10.66 3.00 -2.81
N PRO A 336 -9.88 4.00 -2.36
CA PRO A 336 -10.43 5.12 -1.62
C PRO A 336 -11.31 5.97 -2.54
N GLN A 337 -12.53 6.27 -2.10
CA GLN A 337 -13.37 7.28 -2.75
C GLN A 337 -12.72 8.67 -2.58
N ALA A 338 -12.56 9.38 -3.68
CA ALA A 338 -12.27 10.81 -3.66
C ALA A 338 -13.44 11.57 -3.03
N ASP A 339 -13.16 12.62 -2.26
CA ASP A 339 -14.21 13.49 -1.75
C ASP A 339 -14.85 14.33 -2.88
N ALA A 340 -15.96 15.00 -2.57
CA ALA A 340 -16.75 15.80 -3.49
C ALA A 340 -16.00 17.03 -4.08
N TYR A 341 -14.73 17.22 -3.76
CA TYR A 341 -13.91 18.35 -4.21
C TYR A 341 -12.65 17.94 -5.00
N GLY A 342 -12.48 16.64 -5.30
CA GLY A 342 -11.52 16.19 -6.31
C GLY A 342 -10.03 16.33 -5.93
N ASN A 343 -9.69 16.39 -4.64
CA ASN A 343 -8.29 16.42 -4.20
C ASN A 343 -7.82 15.02 -3.76
N ASN A 344 -6.85 14.46 -4.50
CA ASN A 344 -6.13 13.24 -4.13
C ASN A 344 -4.83 13.63 -3.39
N PRO A 345 -4.57 13.18 -2.15
CA PRO A 345 -3.43 13.67 -1.35
C PRO A 345 -2.04 13.16 -1.80
N TYR A 346 -1.92 12.42 -2.90
CA TYR A 346 -0.62 11.96 -3.42
C TYR A 346 -0.49 12.21 -4.93
N VAL A 347 -0.27 13.46 -5.30
CA VAL A 347 0.33 13.81 -6.60
C VAL A 347 1.44 14.84 -6.34
N GLN A 348 2.66 14.37 -6.08
CA GLN A 348 3.85 15.16 -6.34
C GLN A 348 4.20 14.99 -7.82
N SER A 349 3.77 15.93 -8.65
CA SER A 349 4.22 16.04 -10.02
C SER A 349 5.63 16.66 -10.04
N GLU A 350 6.66 15.86 -10.31
CA GLU A 350 7.97 16.39 -10.69
C GLU A 350 7.90 16.83 -12.16
N THR A 351 7.91 18.14 -12.37
CA THR A 351 8.07 18.75 -13.69
C THR A 351 9.53 18.63 -14.12
N ILE A 352 9.82 17.76 -15.09
CA ILE A 352 11.14 17.68 -15.73
C ILE A 352 11.24 18.83 -16.74
N MET A 353 11.98 19.91 -16.38
CA MET A 353 12.52 20.84 -17.37
C MET A 353 13.86 20.30 -17.90
N THR A 354 13.93 20.03 -19.19
CA THR A 354 15.18 19.74 -19.90
C THR A 354 15.92 21.05 -20.20
N ASP A 355 17.09 21.24 -19.59
CA ASP A 355 18.08 22.24 -20.02
C ASP A 355 19.10 21.57 -20.97
N PRO A 356 19.29 22.06 -22.22
CA PRO A 356 20.23 21.46 -23.15
C PRO A 356 21.71 21.85 -22.95
N TYR A 357 22.10 22.60 -21.91
CA TYR A 357 23.52 22.95 -21.71
C TYR A 357 23.94 23.06 -20.22
N ALA A 358 24.28 21.95 -19.56
CA ALA A 358 25.03 22.01 -18.29
C ALA A 358 26.16 20.97 -18.21
N THR A 359 27.38 21.50 -18.22
CA THR A 359 28.67 20.82 -18.02
C THR A 359 29.03 20.86 -16.53
N GLN A 360 29.50 19.72 -15.99
CA GLN A 360 30.23 19.55 -14.71
C GLN A 360 29.71 20.30 -13.44
N GLY A 361 29.22 19.53 -12.46
CA GLY A 361 29.10 19.99 -11.08
C GLY A 361 28.16 19.11 -10.27
N GLY A 362 28.60 18.62 -9.11
CA GLY A 362 27.79 17.75 -8.24
C GLY A 362 26.61 18.49 -7.62
N TYR A 363 25.49 17.78 -7.45
CA TYR A 363 24.34 18.26 -6.70
C TYR A 363 24.21 17.48 -5.38
N LEU A 364 24.31 18.20 -4.26
CA LEU A 364 23.79 17.80 -2.97
C LEU A 364 22.34 18.30 -2.90
N ALA A 365 21.39 17.40 -2.66
CA ALA A 365 20.02 17.78 -2.35
C ALA A 365 19.95 18.25 -0.89
N THR A 366 19.49 19.48 -0.66
CA THR A 366 19.10 19.97 0.66
C THR A 366 17.62 20.32 0.63
N THR A 367 16.85 19.78 1.57
CA THR A 367 15.51 20.27 1.92
C THR A 367 15.63 21.26 3.07
N GLN A 368 15.04 22.44 2.89
CA GLN A 368 15.07 23.55 3.83
C GLN A 368 13.82 23.48 4.72
N ASP A 369 13.99 23.48 6.05
CA ASP A 369 12.90 23.63 7.01
C ASP A 369 12.75 25.11 7.45
N PRO A 370 11.60 25.53 8.03
CA PRO A 370 11.29 26.95 8.19
C PRO A 370 12.02 27.65 9.35
N TYR A 371 12.92 26.96 10.07
CA TYR A 371 13.56 27.52 11.28
C TYR A 371 15.06 27.22 11.39
N GLY A 372 15.80 27.28 10.28
CA GLY A 372 17.14 27.88 10.23
C GLY A 372 18.18 27.52 11.32
N GLN A 373 18.25 26.27 11.79
CA GLN A 373 19.37 25.78 12.60
C GLN A 373 19.85 24.42 12.08
N LEU A 374 21.11 24.39 11.61
CA LEU A 374 21.81 23.16 11.27
C LEU A 374 22.21 22.44 12.57
N THR A 375 21.53 21.34 12.88
CA THR A 375 22.03 20.33 13.82
C THR A 375 22.33 19.05 13.04
N PRO A 376 23.45 18.35 13.30
CA PRO A 376 23.66 17.04 12.72
C PRO A 376 22.61 16.09 13.30
N TYR A 377 21.74 15.54 12.45
CA TYR A 377 20.88 14.45 12.84
C TYR A 377 21.74 13.18 12.90
N ASP A 378 22.24 12.86 14.09
CA ASP A 378 22.78 11.54 14.41
C ASP A 378 21.61 10.53 14.38
N ALA A 379 21.36 9.95 13.22
CA ALA A 379 20.55 8.73 13.10
C ALA A 379 21.36 7.54 13.64
N ASN A 380 21.60 7.53 14.96
CA ASN A 380 22.19 6.41 15.66
C ASN A 380 21.08 5.41 16.03
N TYR A 381 20.49 4.73 15.02
CA TYR A 381 19.77 3.47 15.22
C TYR A 381 20.77 2.31 15.15
N GLY A 382 21.75 2.34 16.05
CA GLY A 382 22.59 1.18 16.33
C GLY A 382 21.82 0.21 17.22
N TYR A 383 21.08 -0.73 16.62
CA TYR A 383 20.58 -1.88 17.38
C TYR A 383 21.78 -2.70 17.89
N PRO A 384 21.77 -3.16 19.15
CA PRO A 384 22.78 -4.06 19.64
C PRO A 384 22.67 -5.39 18.89
N THR A 385 23.72 -5.75 18.15
CA THR A 385 23.91 -7.12 17.66
C THR A 385 24.11 -8.01 18.89
N GLY A 386 23.11 -8.80 19.24
CA GLY A 386 23.15 -9.80 20.29
C GLY A 386 22.56 -11.09 19.75
N MET A 387 23.18 -12.23 20.05
CA MET A 387 22.57 -13.53 19.74
C MET A 387 21.68 -13.95 20.92
N TYR A 388 20.48 -14.42 20.59
CA TYR A 388 19.50 -14.92 21.53
C TYR A 388 19.42 -16.45 21.37
N ASP A 389 19.64 -17.20 22.45
CA ASP A 389 19.63 -18.67 22.43
C ASP A 389 18.35 -19.30 23.00
N GLY A 390 17.33 -18.48 23.26
CA GLY A 390 16.08 -18.91 23.88
C GLY A 390 16.08 -18.93 25.41
N THR A 391 17.21 -18.65 26.09
CA THR A 391 17.26 -18.56 27.55
C THR A 391 17.98 -17.33 28.08
N GLN A 392 19.01 -16.81 27.38
CA GLN A 392 19.73 -15.59 27.78
C GLN A 392 20.16 -14.75 26.57
N PHE A 393 20.29 -13.44 26.80
CA PHE A 393 20.80 -12.50 25.80
C PHE A 393 22.33 -12.46 25.88
N TYR A 394 23.02 -12.90 24.82
CA TYR A 394 24.46 -12.76 24.73
C TYR A 394 24.78 -11.49 23.94
N PRO A 395 25.34 -10.44 24.58
CA PRO A 395 25.85 -9.32 23.81
C PRO A 395 26.95 -9.86 22.89
N VAL A 396 26.88 -9.59 21.59
CA VAL A 396 28.05 -9.74 20.74
C VAL A 396 29.08 -8.80 21.35
N GLN A 397 30.14 -9.35 21.92
CA GLN A 397 31.29 -8.54 22.28
C GLN A 397 31.75 -7.90 20.98
N LYS A 398 31.46 -6.60 20.80
CA LYS A 398 32.24 -5.76 19.90
C LYS A 398 33.68 -6.13 20.20
N LYS A 399 34.41 -6.57 19.18
CA LYS A 399 35.87 -6.62 19.23
C LYS A 399 36.28 -5.24 19.72
N SER A 400 36.59 -5.15 21.00
CA SER A 400 36.97 -3.89 21.60
C SER A 400 38.27 -3.51 20.93
N ASP A 401 38.39 -2.27 20.45
CA ASP A 401 39.66 -1.68 20.00
C ASP A 401 40.74 -1.64 21.10
N VAL A 402 40.48 -2.27 22.25
CA VAL A 402 41.47 -2.64 23.26
C VAL A 402 42.64 -3.44 22.63
N GLY A 403 42.43 -4.18 21.54
CA GLY A 403 43.56 -4.81 20.82
C GLY A 403 44.53 -3.81 20.18
N ILE A 404 44.02 -2.66 19.71
CA ILE A 404 44.84 -1.60 19.11
C ILE A 404 45.46 -0.73 20.20
N TRP A 405 44.74 -0.42 21.28
CA TRP A 405 45.28 0.34 22.42
C TRP A 405 46.29 -0.45 23.26
N VAL A 406 46.11 -1.77 23.44
CA VAL A 406 47.10 -2.63 24.12
C VAL A 406 48.35 -2.82 23.24
N GLY A 407 48.19 -2.92 21.91
CA GLY A 407 49.32 -2.96 20.97
C GLY A 407 50.15 -1.67 20.96
N VAL A 408 49.49 -0.51 20.93
CA VAL A 408 50.16 0.80 21.01
C VAL A 408 50.80 1.02 22.40
N GLY A 409 50.14 0.60 23.48
CA GLY A 409 50.69 0.67 24.83
C GLY A 409 51.95 -0.19 25.02
N ILE A 410 51.95 -1.43 24.52
CA ILE A 410 53.13 -2.30 24.57
C ILE A 410 54.26 -1.74 23.69
N ALA A 411 53.96 -1.26 22.49
CA ALA A 411 54.97 -0.65 21.61
C ALA A 411 55.57 0.63 22.22
N ALA A 412 54.76 1.49 22.85
CA ALA A 412 55.24 2.68 23.56
C ALA A 412 56.11 2.32 24.77
N THR A 413 55.75 1.26 25.52
CA THR A 413 56.54 0.81 26.67
C THR A 413 57.88 0.22 26.24
N VAL A 414 57.91 -0.55 25.14
CA VAL A 414 59.15 -1.09 24.57
C VAL A 414 60.05 0.04 24.05
N LEU A 415 59.49 1.04 23.36
CA LEU A 415 60.25 2.21 22.91
C LEU A 415 60.80 3.03 24.09
N LEU A 416 60.03 3.19 25.18
CA LEU A 416 60.49 3.88 26.38
C LEU A 416 61.66 3.13 27.05
N VAL A 417 61.61 1.80 27.12
CA VAL A 417 62.69 0.98 27.68
C VAL A 417 63.96 1.06 26.82
N ILE A 418 63.83 1.03 25.49
CA ILE A 418 64.97 1.21 24.58
C ILE A 418 65.59 2.60 24.78
N PHE A 419 64.77 3.64 24.87
CA PHE A 419 65.25 5.02 25.07
C PHE A 419 65.98 5.19 26.43
N ILE A 420 65.49 4.55 27.49
CA ILE A 420 66.16 4.55 28.80
C ILE A 420 67.50 3.82 28.75
N LEU A 421 67.57 2.69 28.04
CA LEU A 421 68.82 1.94 27.86
C LEU A 421 69.86 2.74 27.07
N ASP A 422 69.44 3.44 26.01
CA ASP A 422 70.34 4.31 25.24
C ASP A 422 70.89 5.47 26.08
N ILE A 423 70.05 6.08 26.93
CA ILE A 423 70.50 7.11 27.87
C ILE A 423 71.50 6.55 28.88
N LEU A 424 71.26 5.35 29.42
CA LEU A 424 72.18 4.70 30.36
C LEU A 424 73.53 4.37 29.71
N VAL A 425 73.52 3.92 28.45
CA VAL A 425 74.75 3.69 27.68
C VAL A 425 75.50 5.00 27.46
N LEU A 426 74.82 6.07 27.06
CA LEU A 426 75.42 7.40 26.91
C LEU A 426 76.03 7.92 28.23
N LEU A 427 75.33 7.76 29.35
CA LEU A 427 75.82 8.14 30.67
C LEU A 427 77.04 7.32 31.09
N SER A 428 77.08 6.03 30.77
CA SER A 428 78.23 5.17 31.03
C SER A 428 79.47 5.60 30.22
N LEU A 429 79.28 6.02 28.97
CA LEU A 429 80.36 6.52 28.12
C LEU A 429 80.89 7.88 28.60
N THR A 430 80.03 8.77 29.10
CA THR A 430 80.48 10.05 29.68
C THR A 430 81.26 9.87 30.98
N ASN A 431 80.95 8.86 31.80
CA ASN A 431 81.73 8.57 33.01
C ASN A 431 83.09 7.95 32.70
N VAL A 432 83.22 7.18 31.62
CA VAL A 432 84.52 6.67 31.15
C VAL A 432 85.41 7.82 30.64
N ALA A 433 84.82 8.85 30.02
CA ALA A 433 85.55 10.04 29.55
C ALA A 433 86.01 11.01 30.67
N GLN A 434 85.60 10.81 31.93
CA GLN A 434 86.14 11.55 33.08
C GLN A 434 87.23 10.79 33.85
N ILE A 435 87.45 9.51 33.53
CA ILE A 435 88.48 8.66 34.16
C ILE A 435 89.77 8.59 33.30
N PHE A 436 89.68 8.97 32.04
CA PHE A 436 90.82 9.27 31.16
C PHE A 436 90.98 10.79 31.04
#